data_AF-A0A662YGU4-F1
#
_entry.id   AF-A0A662YGU4-F1
#
_cell.length_a   1.000
_cell.length_b   1.000
_cell.length_c   1.000
_cell.angle_alpha   90.00
_cell.angle_beta   90.00
_cell.angle_gamma   90.00
#
_symmetry.space_group_name_H-M   'P 1'
#
loop_
_entity.id
_entity.type
_entity.pdbx_description
1 polymer ?
#
loop_
_entity_poly.entity_id
_entity_poly.type
_entity_poly.pdbx_seq_one_letter_code
_entity_poly.pdbx_strand_id
1 'polypeptide(L)'
;MINDTSTDYEKATTPNLELRPSTVVNDQHQKDEAAEEESYRKKTPQEKILWGTFYAIASLAALYFFMVAVKFIGDGFTLALGCDTEGAFDFADNPVAGLMIGTIATALLHSSGTVTSIVVALVGSGGMTIRQGVYVIMGANIGTCVTCIMVAFGQVGDRVRFQRAMAAATVHD
;
A
#
# COMPACT_ATOMS: atom_id res chain seq x y z
N MET A 1 35.45 52.68 -8.83
CA MET A 1 35.36 51.84 -10.04
C MET A 1 35.51 50.40 -9.58
N ILE A 2 34.39 49.67 -9.47
CA ILE A 2 34.38 48.25 -9.15
C ILE A 2 34.28 47.53 -10.49
N ASN A 3 35.26 46.68 -10.77
CA ASN A 3 35.26 45.76 -11.89
C ASN A 3 35.59 44.37 -11.32
N ASP A 4 34.58 43.52 -11.20
CA ASP A 4 34.74 42.07 -11.11
C ASP A 4 33.74 41.44 -12.08
N THR A 5 34.28 41.04 -13.23
CA THR A 5 33.73 40.06 -14.15
C THR A 5 33.82 38.68 -13.50
N SER A 6 32.76 38.31 -12.79
CA SER A 6 32.50 36.93 -12.36
C SER A 6 31.26 36.43 -13.09
N THR A 7 31.51 35.96 -14.32
CA THR A 7 30.86 34.76 -14.88
C THR A 7 29.34 34.64 -14.74
N ASP A 8 28.70 35.08 -15.81
CA ASP A 8 27.30 34.96 -16.23
C ASP A 8 26.84 33.49 -16.38
N TYR A 9 26.89 32.70 -15.30
CA TYR A 9 26.36 31.33 -15.25
C TYR A 9 25.03 31.20 -14.49
N GLU A 10 24.43 32.30 -14.05
CA GLU A 10 23.12 32.30 -13.37
C GLU A 10 21.98 32.70 -14.31
N LYS A 11 22.01 32.22 -15.56
CA LYS A 11 20.92 32.49 -16.51
C LYS A 11 20.63 31.37 -17.50
N ALA A 12 20.83 30.13 -17.07
CA ALA A 12 20.20 28.98 -17.68
C ALA A 12 19.61 28.10 -16.58
N THR A 13 18.34 27.71 -16.74
CA THR A 13 17.66 26.63 -15.99
C THR A 13 16.78 27.03 -14.79
N THR A 14 15.78 27.89 -15.00
CA THR A 14 14.47 27.71 -14.34
C THR A 14 13.36 28.21 -15.27
N PRO A 15 12.76 27.36 -16.14
CA PRO A 15 11.42 27.67 -16.62
C PRO A 15 10.52 27.68 -15.38
N ASN A 16 9.87 28.82 -15.14
CA ASN A 16 8.94 29.11 -14.03
C ASN A 16 8.31 27.85 -13.44
N LEU A 17 8.96 27.32 -12.40
CA LEU A 17 8.38 26.30 -11.55
C LEU A 17 7.47 27.08 -10.60
N GLU A 18 6.23 27.38 -11.04
CA GLU A 18 5.15 27.61 -10.10
C GLU A 18 5.18 26.41 -9.16
N LEU A 19 5.70 26.66 -7.96
CA LEU A 19 5.69 25.79 -6.81
C LEU A 19 4.21 25.57 -6.48
N ARG A 20 3.54 24.73 -7.26
CA ARG A 20 2.25 24.16 -6.87
C ARG A 20 2.52 23.56 -5.50
N PRO A 21 1.83 24.01 -4.45
CA PRO A 21 2.15 23.57 -3.11
C PRO A 21 1.99 22.05 -3.11
N SER A 22 3.09 21.31 -2.98
CA SER A 22 3.08 19.88 -2.68
C SER A 22 2.42 19.60 -1.33
N THR A 23 2.17 20.65 -0.55
CA THR A 23 1.28 20.69 0.60
C THR A 23 -0.11 20.15 0.25
N VAL A 24 -0.79 20.58 -0.83
CA VAL A 24 -2.25 20.32 -0.96
C VAL A 24 -2.65 18.85 -1.18
N VAL A 25 -1.73 17.96 -1.59
CA VAL A 25 -2.01 16.51 -1.75
C VAL A 25 -1.59 15.73 -0.50
N ASN A 26 -0.48 16.12 0.15
CA ASN A 26 -0.08 15.60 1.46
C ASN A 26 -1.04 16.07 2.58
N ASP A 27 -1.57 17.28 2.44
CA ASP A 27 -2.56 17.91 3.33
C ASP A 27 -3.90 17.19 3.29
N GLN A 28 -4.25 16.44 2.23
CA GLN A 28 -5.57 15.82 2.13
C GLN A 28 -5.61 14.51 2.94
N HIS A 29 -4.60 13.65 2.82
CA HIS A 29 -4.46 12.45 3.66
C HIS A 29 -4.17 12.81 5.12
N GLN A 30 -3.38 13.87 5.33
CA GLN A 30 -3.14 14.45 6.66
C GLN A 30 -4.35 15.19 7.23
N LYS A 31 -5.26 15.71 6.38
CA LYS A 31 -6.57 16.25 6.80
C LYS A 31 -7.57 15.17 7.10
N ASP A 32 -7.53 14.03 6.41
CA ASP A 32 -8.41 12.90 6.72
C ASP A 32 -8.03 12.31 8.09
N GLU A 33 -6.73 12.21 8.38
CA GLU A 33 -6.20 11.87 9.72
C GLU A 33 -6.51 12.96 10.77
N ALA A 34 -6.31 14.25 10.45
CA ALA A 34 -6.57 15.35 11.39
C ALA A 34 -8.08 15.63 11.63
N ALA A 35 -8.94 15.35 10.65
CA ALA A 35 -10.40 15.49 10.77
C ALA A 35 -11.01 14.33 11.58
N GLU A 36 -10.44 13.13 11.48
CA GLU A 36 -10.76 12.04 12.40
C GLU A 36 -10.31 12.36 13.83
N GLU A 37 -9.11 12.94 14.02
CA GLU A 37 -8.62 13.39 15.33
C GLU A 37 -9.52 14.45 15.97
N GLU A 38 -10.06 15.41 15.19
CA GLU A 38 -10.94 16.47 15.71
C GLU A 38 -12.35 15.95 16.06
N SER A 39 -12.89 15.00 15.29
CA SER A 39 -14.15 14.30 15.57
C SER A 39 -14.04 13.41 16.82
N TYR A 40 -12.85 12.81 17.04
CA TYR A 40 -12.52 12.15 18.29
C TYR A 40 -12.38 13.13 19.43
N ARG A 41 -11.81 14.32 19.24
CA ARG A 41 -11.55 15.29 20.31
C ARG A 41 -12.82 15.87 20.95
N LYS A 42 -13.92 16.02 20.19
CA LYS A 42 -15.17 16.63 20.69
C LYS A 42 -16.10 15.73 21.51
N LYS A 43 -15.87 14.42 21.60
CA LYS A 43 -16.70 13.55 22.46
C LYS A 43 -16.27 13.63 23.94
N THR A 44 -17.14 13.27 24.86
CA THR A 44 -16.87 13.20 26.29
C THR A 44 -15.85 12.08 26.58
N PRO A 45 -14.88 12.22 27.52
CA PRO A 45 -13.80 11.24 27.71
C PRO A 45 -14.30 9.81 27.98
N GLN A 46 -15.46 9.67 28.61
CA GLN A 46 -16.07 8.40 28.99
C GLN A 46 -16.69 7.65 27.80
N GLU A 47 -17.33 8.36 26.85
CA GLU A 47 -17.93 7.74 25.66
C GLU A 47 -16.88 7.32 24.64
N LYS A 48 -15.74 8.04 24.56
CA LYS A 48 -14.62 7.63 23.70
C LYS A 48 -13.98 6.34 24.17
N ILE A 49 -13.83 6.16 25.49
CA ILE A 49 -13.26 4.94 26.05
C ILE A 49 -14.23 3.77 25.84
N LEU A 50 -15.54 4.00 25.97
CA LEU A 50 -16.54 2.96 25.71
C LEU A 50 -16.55 2.54 24.23
N TRP A 51 -16.66 3.49 23.31
CA TRP A 51 -16.60 3.20 21.87
C TRP A 51 -15.25 2.64 21.46
N GLY A 52 -14.15 3.17 22.00
CA GLY A 52 -12.80 2.68 21.77
C GLY A 52 -12.60 1.25 22.26
N THR A 53 -13.10 0.90 23.44
CA THR A 53 -13.03 -0.47 23.98
C THR A 53 -13.89 -1.43 23.17
N PHE A 54 -15.09 -1.00 22.75
CA PHE A 54 -15.95 -1.77 21.86
C PHE A 54 -15.27 -2.04 20.51
N TYR A 55 -14.70 -1.01 19.86
CA TYR A 55 -13.96 -1.16 18.61
C TYR A 55 -12.68 -1.99 18.78
N ALA A 56 -11.97 -1.85 19.89
CA ALA A 56 -10.78 -2.64 20.18
C ALA A 56 -11.12 -4.13 20.33
N ILE A 57 -12.15 -4.46 21.11
CA ILE A 57 -12.63 -5.85 21.24
C ILE A 57 -13.14 -6.37 19.89
N ALA A 58 -13.88 -5.56 19.13
CA ALA A 58 -14.34 -5.93 17.79
C ALA A 58 -13.18 -6.20 16.83
N SER A 59 -12.11 -5.39 16.87
CA SER A 59 -10.90 -5.59 16.05
C SER A 59 -10.15 -6.88 16.41
N LEU A 60 -10.04 -7.21 17.70
CA LEU A 60 -9.45 -8.46 18.18
C LEU A 60 -10.29 -9.68 17.76
N ALA A 61 -11.62 -9.58 17.85
CA ALA A 61 -12.53 -10.61 17.39
C ALA A 61 -12.45 -10.81 15.86
N ALA A 62 -12.33 -9.73 15.09
CA ALA A 62 -12.15 -9.78 13.64
C ALA A 62 -10.83 -10.47 13.26
N LEU A 63 -9.72 -10.18 13.95
CA LEU A 63 -8.44 -10.87 13.74
C LEU A 63 -8.53 -12.36 14.07
N TYR A 64 -9.23 -12.72 15.15
CA TYR A 64 -9.44 -14.13 15.50
C TYR A 64 -10.27 -14.85 14.44
N PHE A 65 -11.39 -14.26 14.01
CA PHE A 65 -12.23 -14.82 12.96
C PHE A 65 -11.50 -14.91 11.61
N PHE A 66 -10.68 -13.92 11.28
CA PHE A 66 -9.82 -13.92 10.10
C PHE A 66 -8.85 -15.13 10.12
N MET A 67 -8.20 -15.38 11.25
CA MET A 67 -7.34 -16.55 11.42
C MET A 67 -8.10 -17.87 11.24
N VAL A 68 -9.32 -17.97 11.77
CA VAL A 68 -10.17 -19.14 11.55
C VAL A 68 -10.52 -19.30 10.07
N ALA A 69 -10.91 -18.22 9.38
CA ALA A 69 -11.24 -18.24 7.96
C ALA A 69 -10.06 -18.69 7.08
N VAL A 70 -8.84 -18.27 7.40
CA VAL A 70 -7.61 -18.72 6.72
C VAL A 70 -7.44 -20.24 6.83
N LYS A 71 -7.67 -20.81 8.01
CA LYS A 71 -7.57 -22.27 8.20
C LYS A 71 -8.63 -22.99 7.39
N PHE A 72 -9.86 -22.47 7.36
CA PHE A 72 -10.93 -22.99 6.51
C PHE A 72 -10.62 -22.88 5.01
N ILE A 73 -9.92 -21.84 4.56
CA ILE A 73 -9.47 -21.75 3.16
C ILE A 73 -8.45 -22.84 2.86
N GLY A 74 -7.47 -23.07 3.73
CA GLY A 74 -6.49 -24.15 3.57
C GLY A 74 -7.14 -25.53 3.55
N ASP A 75 -8.02 -25.80 4.51
CA ASP A 75 -8.75 -27.07 4.61
C ASP A 75 -9.73 -27.24 3.43
N GLY A 76 -10.38 -26.16 3.00
CA GLY A 76 -11.30 -26.14 1.87
C GLY A 76 -10.61 -26.35 0.52
N PHE A 77 -9.42 -25.76 0.32
CA PHE A 77 -8.59 -26.00 -0.86
C PHE A 77 -8.08 -27.45 -0.88
N THR A 78 -7.67 -27.99 0.27
CA THR A 78 -7.28 -29.40 0.43
C THR A 78 -8.43 -30.33 0.05
N LEU A 79 -9.64 -30.01 0.48
CA LEU A 79 -10.85 -30.78 0.20
C LEU A 79 -11.32 -30.65 -1.26
N ALA A 80 -11.19 -29.46 -1.86
CA ALA A 80 -11.62 -29.18 -3.22
C ALA A 80 -10.67 -29.74 -4.30
N LEU A 81 -9.36 -29.76 -4.03
CA LEU A 81 -8.34 -30.20 -4.99
C LEU A 81 -8.00 -31.69 -4.90
N GLY A 82 -8.46 -32.40 -3.87
CA GLY A 82 -8.51 -33.86 -3.81
C GLY A 82 -7.22 -34.57 -4.24
N CYS A 83 -6.36 -34.86 -3.26
CA CYS A 83 -5.01 -35.44 -3.35
C CYS A 83 -3.89 -34.37 -3.43
N ASP A 84 -3.16 -34.29 -2.32
CA ASP A 84 -1.91 -33.57 -2.09
C ASP A 84 -1.93 -32.04 -2.29
N THR A 85 -2.12 -31.35 -1.16
CA THR A 85 -1.98 -29.91 -0.93
C THR A 85 -0.66 -29.30 -1.40
N GLU A 86 0.32 -30.11 -1.79
CA GLU A 86 1.56 -29.65 -2.40
C GLU A 86 1.30 -28.99 -3.77
N GLY A 87 0.32 -29.46 -4.56
CA GLY A 87 0.05 -28.94 -5.91
C GLY A 87 -0.65 -27.57 -5.98
N ALA A 88 -1.41 -27.21 -4.95
CA ALA A 88 -2.25 -26.01 -4.96
C ALA A 88 -1.44 -24.70 -4.86
N PHE A 89 -0.35 -24.75 -4.11
CA PHE A 89 0.59 -23.65 -3.95
C PHE A 89 1.85 -23.82 -4.81
N ASP A 90 1.94 -24.91 -5.58
CA ASP A 90 3.05 -25.15 -6.52
C ASP A 90 3.13 -24.05 -7.59
N PHE A 91 2.00 -23.45 -7.94
CA PHE A 91 1.96 -22.24 -8.77
C PHE A 91 2.69 -21.06 -8.09
N ALA A 92 2.63 -20.94 -6.75
CA ALA A 92 3.34 -19.93 -5.98
C ALA A 92 4.83 -20.27 -5.75
N ASP A 93 5.29 -21.50 -6.04
CA ASP A 93 6.73 -21.81 -6.11
C ASP A 93 7.41 -21.17 -7.31
N ASN A 94 6.64 -20.84 -8.35
CA ASN A 94 7.13 -19.98 -9.43
C ASN A 94 7.16 -18.52 -8.95
N PRO A 95 8.35 -17.88 -8.89
CA PRO A 95 8.49 -16.52 -8.37
C PRO A 95 7.65 -15.49 -9.14
N VAL A 96 7.41 -15.71 -10.44
CA VAL A 96 6.59 -14.80 -11.26
C VAL A 96 5.11 -14.88 -10.88
N ALA A 97 4.60 -16.07 -10.61
CA ALA A 97 3.20 -16.25 -10.24
C ALA A 97 2.91 -15.75 -8.82
N GLY A 98 3.82 -16.00 -7.85
CA GLY A 98 3.72 -15.40 -6.52
C GLY A 98 3.73 -13.87 -6.56
N LEU A 99 4.56 -13.28 -7.42
CA LEU A 99 4.62 -11.84 -7.65
C LEU A 99 3.31 -11.29 -8.22
N MET A 100 2.72 -11.94 -9.24
CA MET A 100 1.45 -11.53 -9.83
C MET A 100 0.29 -11.63 -8.83
N ILE A 101 0.25 -12.67 -8.00
CA ILE A 101 -0.74 -12.81 -6.92
C ILE A 101 -0.62 -11.63 -5.95
N GLY A 102 0.60 -11.28 -5.53
CA GLY A 102 0.85 -10.13 -4.66
C GLY A 102 0.41 -8.81 -5.27
N THR A 103 0.73 -8.58 -6.56
CA THR A 103 0.31 -7.38 -7.28
C THR A 103 -1.21 -7.26 -7.38
N ILE A 104 -1.91 -8.35 -7.70
CA ILE A 104 -3.38 -8.35 -7.77
C ILE A 104 -3.98 -8.16 -6.38
N ALA A 105 -3.44 -8.82 -5.35
CA ALA A 105 -3.89 -8.66 -3.97
C ALA A 105 -3.75 -7.20 -3.51
N THR A 106 -2.64 -6.52 -3.83
CA THR A 106 -2.47 -5.09 -3.57
C THR A 106 -3.42 -4.24 -4.38
N ALA A 107 -3.63 -4.53 -5.67
CA ALA A 107 -4.59 -3.78 -6.48
C ALA A 107 -6.02 -3.86 -5.92
N LEU A 108 -6.40 -5.00 -5.33
CA LEU A 108 -7.69 -5.20 -4.68
C LEU A 108 -7.76 -4.53 -3.30
N LEU A 109 -6.69 -4.63 -2.50
CA LEU A 109 -6.67 -4.14 -1.11
C LEU A 109 -6.17 -2.69 -0.97
N HIS A 110 -5.62 -2.09 -2.02
CA HIS A 110 -5.00 -0.75 -2.11
C HIS A 110 -3.80 -0.51 -1.18
N SER A 111 -3.66 -1.26 -0.08
CA SER A 111 -2.60 -1.10 0.91
C SER A 111 -1.65 -2.30 0.88
N SER A 112 -0.40 -2.04 0.47
CA SER A 112 0.69 -3.03 0.51
C SER A 112 0.98 -3.51 1.94
N GLY A 113 0.80 -2.66 2.95
CA GLY A 113 0.93 -3.02 4.36
C GLY A 113 -0.14 -4.02 4.82
N THR A 114 -1.39 -3.83 4.39
CA THR A 114 -2.48 -4.77 4.67
C THR A 114 -2.21 -6.13 4.04
N VAL A 115 -1.79 -6.17 2.78
CA VAL A 115 -1.42 -7.41 2.07
C VAL A 115 -0.28 -8.14 2.79
N THR A 116 0.76 -7.41 3.19
CA THR A 116 1.91 -7.98 3.92
C THR A 116 1.47 -8.59 5.25
N SER A 117 0.62 -7.90 6.02
CA SER A 117 0.10 -8.43 7.29
C SER A 117 -0.70 -9.73 7.12
N ILE A 118 -1.51 -9.81 6.06
CA ILE A 118 -2.27 -11.01 5.70
C ILE A 118 -1.32 -12.15 5.34
N VAL A 119 -0.31 -11.89 4.51
CA VAL A 119 0.67 -12.92 4.11
C VAL A 119 1.45 -13.45 5.31
N VAL A 120 1.90 -12.56 6.21
CA VAL A 120 2.59 -12.97 7.45
C VAL A 120 1.69 -13.84 8.32
N ALA A 121 0.39 -13.49 8.42
CA ALA A 121 -0.59 -14.29 9.14
C ALA A 121 -0.76 -15.69 8.50
N LEU A 122 -0.88 -15.77 7.16
CA LEU A 122 -1.00 -17.04 6.42
C LEU A 122 0.23 -17.95 6.60
N VAL A 123 1.42 -17.37 6.59
CA VAL A 123 2.67 -18.11 6.83
C VAL A 123 2.71 -18.61 8.28
N GLY A 124 2.31 -17.78 9.24
CA GLY A 124 2.24 -18.16 10.66
C GLY A 124 1.23 -19.28 10.97
N SER A 125 0.16 -19.41 10.18
CA SER A 125 -0.82 -20.49 10.33
C SER A 125 -0.44 -21.80 9.61
N GLY A 126 0.68 -21.82 8.89
CA GLY A 126 1.14 -22.97 8.10
C GLY A 126 0.43 -23.15 6.76
N GLY A 127 -0.30 -22.14 6.28
CA GLY A 127 -1.02 -22.21 5.00
C GLY A 127 -0.15 -21.92 3.78
N MET A 128 1.06 -21.39 3.98
CA MET A 128 2.00 -21.03 2.92
C MET A 128 3.44 -21.12 3.46
N THR A 129 4.41 -21.48 2.61
CA THR A 129 5.82 -21.45 3.00
C THR A 129 6.35 -20.01 3.04
N ILE A 130 7.41 -19.77 3.85
CA ILE A 130 8.06 -18.45 3.90
C ILE A 130 8.54 -18.02 2.51
N ARG A 131 9.04 -18.95 1.70
CA ARG A 131 9.55 -18.68 0.36
C ARG A 131 8.45 -18.16 -0.58
N GLN A 132 7.28 -18.80 -0.56
CA GLN A 132 6.10 -18.34 -1.31
C GLN A 132 5.63 -16.97 -0.80
N GLY A 133 5.61 -16.77 0.53
CA GLY A 133 5.24 -15.49 1.15
C GLY A 133 6.14 -14.33 0.71
N VAL A 134 7.45 -14.55 0.58
CA VAL A 134 8.40 -13.53 0.10
C VAL A 134 8.08 -13.07 -1.32
N TYR A 135 7.73 -14.00 -2.22
CA TYR A 135 7.36 -13.63 -3.60
C TYR A 135 6.08 -12.79 -3.66
N VAL A 136 5.09 -13.11 -2.83
CA VAL A 136 3.85 -12.34 -2.72
C VAL A 136 4.12 -10.95 -2.15
N ILE A 137 4.94 -10.82 -1.10
CA ILE A 137 5.30 -9.51 -0.51
C ILE A 137 6.05 -8.64 -1.53
N MET A 138 7.00 -9.21 -2.27
CA MET A 138 7.69 -8.48 -3.34
C MET A 138 6.72 -8.00 -4.43
N GLY A 139 5.75 -8.85 -4.80
CA GLY A 139 4.68 -8.45 -5.71
C GLY A 139 3.75 -7.38 -5.16
N ALA A 140 3.54 -7.36 -3.84
CA ALA A 140 2.70 -6.36 -3.19
C ALA A 140 3.30 -4.95 -3.29
N ASN A 141 4.61 -4.80 -3.05
CA ASN A 141 5.32 -3.52 -3.18
C ASN A 141 5.38 -3.07 -4.65
N ILE A 142 5.68 -4.00 -5.57
CA ILE A 142 5.67 -3.71 -7.01
C ILE A 142 4.27 -3.30 -7.47
N GLY A 143 3.22 -3.92 -6.94
CA GLY A 143 1.84 -3.64 -7.31
C GLY A 143 1.41 -2.20 -7.03
N THR A 144 1.85 -1.63 -5.90
CA THR A 144 1.63 -0.20 -5.60
C THR A 144 2.30 0.67 -6.66
N CYS A 145 3.56 0.39 -7.03
CA CYS A 145 4.26 1.13 -8.08
C CYS A 145 3.56 1.02 -9.44
N VAL A 146 3.11 -0.17 -9.83
CA VAL A 146 2.39 -0.39 -11.10
C VAL A 146 1.09 0.39 -11.12
N THR A 147 0.36 0.43 -10.01
CA THR A 147 -0.88 1.20 -9.88
C THR A 147 -0.60 2.70 -10.01
N CYS A 148 0.43 3.21 -9.34
CA CYS A 148 0.86 4.61 -9.46
C CYS A 148 1.27 4.98 -10.89
N ILE A 149 2.02 4.09 -11.56
CA ILE A 149 2.43 4.28 -12.96
C ILE A 149 1.19 4.31 -13.87
N MET A 150 0.23 3.40 -13.67
CA MET A 150 -1.01 3.37 -14.44
C MET A 150 -1.83 4.66 -14.27
N VAL A 151 -1.93 5.18 -13.05
CA VAL A 151 -2.56 6.49 -12.76
C VAL A 151 -1.81 7.63 -13.44
N ALA A 152 -0.47 7.63 -13.40
CA ALA A 152 0.34 8.65 -14.06
C ALA A 152 0.16 8.61 -15.59
N PHE A 153 0.13 7.41 -16.20
CA PHE A 153 -0.17 7.24 -17.62
C PHE A 153 -1.54 7.79 -18.01
N GLY A 154 -2.55 7.70 -17.14
CA GLY A 154 -3.84 8.36 -17.35
C GLY A 154 -3.73 9.88 -17.50
N GLN A 155 -2.67 10.50 -16.98
CA GLN A 155 -2.40 11.94 -17.06
C GLN A 155 -1.43 12.32 -18.20
N VAL A 156 -1.07 11.39 -19.09
CA VAL A 156 -0.09 11.59 -20.17
C VAL A 156 -0.44 12.71 -21.16
N GLY A 157 -1.72 13.10 -21.24
CA GLY A 157 -2.20 14.20 -22.08
C GLY A 157 -1.67 15.58 -21.68
N ASP A 158 -1.23 15.75 -20.42
CA ASP A 158 -0.59 16.98 -19.94
C ASP A 158 0.81 16.65 -19.41
N ARG A 159 1.84 17.01 -20.17
CA ARG A 159 3.26 16.71 -19.88
C ARG A 159 3.67 17.14 -18.47
N VAL A 160 3.14 18.27 -17.98
CA VAL A 160 3.47 18.82 -16.66
C VAL A 160 2.83 17.99 -15.53
N ARG A 161 1.62 17.47 -15.75
CA ARG A 161 0.92 16.60 -14.77
C ARG A 161 1.52 15.21 -14.73
N PHE A 162 1.83 14.64 -15.90
CA PHE A 162 2.54 13.35 -16.01
C PHE A 162 3.87 13.38 -15.26
N GLN A 163 4.69 14.42 -15.46
CA GLN A 163 5.99 14.55 -14.81
C GLN A 163 5.88 14.69 -13.29
N ARG A 164 4.84 15.40 -12.80
CA ARG A 164 4.53 15.51 -11.36
C ARG A 164 4.01 14.20 -10.76
N ALA A 165 3.13 13.48 -11.47
CA ALA A 165 2.58 12.20 -11.05
C ALA A 165 3.66 11.10 -10.99
N MET A 166 4.56 11.06 -11.98
CA MET A 166 5.70 10.13 -11.99
C MET A 166 6.71 10.45 -10.88
N ALA A 167 7.00 11.73 -10.64
CA ALA A 167 7.88 12.14 -9.55
C ALA A 167 7.30 11.77 -8.17
N ALA A 168 5.98 11.94 -7.98
CA ALA A 168 5.30 11.53 -6.75
C ALA A 168 5.31 10.00 -6.56
N ALA A 169 5.09 9.23 -7.64
CA ALA A 169 5.09 7.78 -7.61
C ALA A 169 6.44 7.16 -7.20
N THR A 170 7.57 7.79 -7.56
CA THR A 170 8.90 7.29 -7.20
C THR A 170 9.28 7.46 -5.74
N VAL A 171 8.60 8.33 -4.99
CA VAL A 171 8.87 8.55 -3.55
C VAL A 171 7.83 7.84 -2.66
N HIS A 172 6.88 7.14 -3.25
CA HIS A 172 5.74 6.53 -2.57
C HIS A 172 5.94 5.02 -2.44
N ASP A 173 6.38 4.57 -1.26
CA ASP A 173 6.25 3.21 -0.71
C ASP A 173 6.09 3.30 0.82
#